data_AF-A0A370HNF6-F1
#
_entry.id   AF-A0A370HNF6-F1
#
_cell.length_a   1.000
_cell.length_b   1.000
_cell.length_c   1.000
_cell.angle_alpha   90.00
_cell.angle_beta   90.00
_cell.angle_gamma   90.00
#
_symmetry.space_group_name_H-M   'P 1'
#
loop_
_entity.id
_entity.type
_entity.pdbx_description
1 polymer ?
#
loop_
_entity_poly.entity_id
_entity_poly.type
_entity_poly.pdbx_seq_one_letter_code
_entity_poly.pdbx_strand_id
1 'polypeptide(L)'
;MADPTITLSASSIAENLQDRTLIGVLSVANGANGETFTYSLTGSLSDRFEIVGNQLFAKAGYPFDFEAMSSLDITISAESNTTGGTDVADKSFRLSVTDVNEAPTDILLSKAIVSETAKAGTEIGLLTAVDPDRPEVSAAVMPTFTLLDNAGGRFQIVDGKLVVAEGATFDFETAPSLQIKVKVTDAGSLNFEKTLTINVTDVSEIGGSSRNEKLKGTESADVINGGAGNDWIWGLGGDDVINGGAGKDILYGGAGADTFVFDTPFKKGHFDQIRDFKSGEDKIQFDLNALKSFKVKAGKSDLLAFGKKGGKPDDKGGKPDKGGKPEKKSSVGLDKVFKEGKLEKKFFTIGTTSKDGNDFVVYNKKNGTVYLDVDGSGSAKPIEILKVKPGTTVLFDDFLFI
;
A
#
# COMPACT_ATOMS: atom_id res chain seq x y z
N MET A 1 63.25 -32.45 0.96
CA MET A 1 62.25 -32.13 2.00
C MET A 1 61.55 -30.86 1.57
N ALA A 2 60.27 -30.69 1.90
CA ALA A 2 59.61 -29.41 1.63
C ALA A 2 60.27 -28.32 2.49
N ASP A 3 60.32 -27.09 1.98
CA ASP A 3 60.92 -25.98 2.71
C ASP A 3 60.13 -25.69 4.00
N PRO A 4 60.81 -25.28 5.08
CA PRO A 4 60.16 -24.82 6.31
C PRO A 4 59.15 -23.71 6.01
N THR A 5 57.95 -23.79 6.58
CA THR A 5 56.90 -22.80 6.33
C THR A 5 56.02 -22.57 7.55
N ILE A 6 55.65 -21.32 7.78
CA ILE A 6 54.71 -20.95 8.82
C ILE A 6 53.32 -21.48 8.43
N THR A 7 52.54 -21.91 9.40
CA THR A 7 51.14 -22.30 9.27
C THR A 7 50.33 -21.57 10.33
N LEU A 8 49.09 -21.24 9.99
CA LEU A 8 48.09 -20.68 10.89
C LEU A 8 46.86 -21.58 10.82
N SER A 9 46.33 -21.98 11.97
CA SER A 9 45.19 -22.92 12.01
C SER A 9 43.88 -22.32 11.51
N ALA A 10 43.78 -21.00 11.40
CA ALA A 10 42.59 -20.29 10.95
C ALA A 10 42.80 -19.65 9.59
N SER A 11 41.75 -19.67 8.78
CA SER A 11 41.66 -18.97 7.48
C SER A 11 40.58 -17.88 7.48
N SER A 12 39.88 -17.70 8.60
CA SER A 12 38.74 -16.80 8.74
C SER A 12 38.52 -16.37 10.18
N ILE A 13 37.84 -15.24 10.33
CA ILE A 13 37.37 -14.69 11.60
C ILE A 13 35.93 -14.21 11.40
N ALA A 14 35.07 -14.40 12.40
CA ALA A 14 33.78 -13.71 12.38
C ALA A 14 33.99 -12.20 12.56
N GLU A 15 33.07 -11.40 12.06
CA GLU A 15 32.99 -10.01 12.49
C GLU A 15 32.42 -9.90 13.91
N ASN A 16 32.43 -8.68 14.48
CA ASN A 16 31.86 -8.41 15.80
C ASN A 16 32.36 -9.32 16.94
N LEU A 17 33.57 -9.87 16.78
CA LEU A 17 34.19 -10.74 17.77
C LEU A 17 34.38 -10.00 19.10
N GLN A 18 34.26 -10.76 20.19
CA GLN A 18 34.63 -10.25 21.51
C GLN A 18 36.13 -9.93 21.55
N ASP A 19 36.47 -8.88 22.31
CA ASP A 19 37.86 -8.50 22.56
C ASP A 19 38.69 -9.71 23.03
N ARG A 20 39.91 -9.85 22.49
CA ARG A 20 40.85 -10.94 22.85
C ARG A 20 40.37 -12.34 22.51
N THR A 21 39.51 -12.47 21.50
CA THR A 21 39.16 -13.79 20.94
C THR A 21 40.39 -14.45 20.30
N LEU A 22 40.61 -15.74 20.61
CA LEU A 22 41.63 -16.56 19.95
C LEU A 22 41.21 -16.82 18.50
N ILE A 23 42.05 -16.40 17.54
CA ILE A 23 41.81 -16.60 16.11
C ILE A 23 42.39 -17.93 15.67
N GLY A 24 43.65 -18.20 16.02
CA GLY A 24 44.32 -19.40 15.58
C GLY A 24 45.67 -19.63 16.23
N VAL A 25 46.26 -20.77 15.92
CA VAL A 25 47.55 -21.21 16.44
C VAL A 25 48.57 -21.22 15.30
N LEU A 26 49.73 -20.64 15.57
CA LEU A 26 50.89 -20.59 14.68
C LEU A 26 51.79 -21.82 14.93
N SER A 27 52.30 -22.39 13.85
CA SER A 27 53.33 -23.43 13.91
C SER A 27 54.24 -23.39 12.68
N VAL A 28 55.45 -23.93 12.77
CA VAL A 28 56.35 -24.13 11.63
C VAL A 28 56.27 -25.59 11.18
N ALA A 29 55.84 -25.81 9.94
CA ALA A 29 55.90 -27.11 9.29
C ALA A 29 57.27 -27.31 8.63
N ASN A 30 57.73 -28.55 8.57
CA ASN A 30 59.03 -28.96 7.98
C ASN A 30 60.28 -28.33 8.64
N GLY A 31 60.15 -27.80 9.87
CA GLY A 31 61.30 -27.39 10.68
C GLY A 31 62.04 -28.59 11.31
N ALA A 32 63.23 -28.35 11.86
CA ALA A 32 63.97 -29.40 12.56
C ALA A 32 63.25 -29.89 13.83
N ASN A 33 63.40 -31.17 14.15
CA ASN A 33 62.69 -31.81 15.27
C ASN A 33 63.09 -31.16 16.62
N GLY A 34 62.09 -30.76 17.40
CA GLY A 34 62.26 -30.23 18.75
C GLY A 34 62.60 -28.74 18.82
N GLU A 35 62.66 -28.03 17.68
CA GLU A 35 62.79 -26.58 17.68
C GLU A 35 61.50 -25.89 18.15
N THR A 36 61.69 -24.75 18.82
CA THR A 36 60.60 -23.84 19.18
C THR A 36 60.84 -22.50 18.48
N PHE A 37 59.76 -21.78 18.20
CA PHE A 37 59.82 -20.54 17.43
C PHE A 37 59.14 -19.41 18.19
N THR A 38 59.72 -18.22 18.10
CA THR A 38 59.09 -16.97 18.51
C THR A 38 58.45 -16.32 17.29
N TYR A 39 57.17 -15.98 17.38
CA TYR A 39 56.41 -15.42 16.27
C TYR A 39 56.19 -13.91 16.46
N SER A 40 56.22 -13.16 15.38
CA SER A 40 55.87 -11.74 15.39
C SER A 40 55.08 -11.32 14.15
N LEU A 41 54.28 -10.26 14.27
CA LEU A 41 53.58 -9.65 13.15
C LEU A 41 54.55 -8.70 12.41
N THR A 42 54.72 -8.89 11.11
CA THR A 42 55.58 -8.06 10.26
C THR A 42 54.73 -7.28 9.25
N GLY A 43 54.15 -6.15 9.65
CA GLY A 43 53.35 -5.30 8.75
C GLY A 43 52.38 -4.35 9.45
N SER A 44 51.47 -3.76 8.68
CA SER A 44 50.28 -3.05 9.20
C SER A 44 49.29 -4.05 9.81
N LEU A 45 48.40 -3.59 10.72
CA LEU A 45 47.43 -4.39 11.50
C LEU A 45 47.91 -4.90 12.87
N SER A 46 49.06 -4.44 13.37
CA SER A 46 49.49 -4.67 14.76
C SER A 46 48.59 -3.99 15.80
N ASP A 47 47.73 -3.08 15.37
CA ASP A 47 46.65 -2.48 16.15
C ASP A 47 45.45 -3.43 16.32
N ARG A 48 45.22 -4.34 15.36
CA ARG A 48 44.07 -5.27 15.35
C ARG A 48 44.38 -6.69 15.83
N PHE A 49 45.64 -7.10 15.79
CA PHE A 49 46.06 -8.44 16.21
C PHE A 49 47.17 -8.40 17.25
N GLU A 50 47.20 -9.44 18.09
CA GLU A 50 48.25 -9.69 19.06
C GLU A 50 48.67 -11.15 18.99
N ILE A 51 49.97 -11.41 19.11
CA ILE A 51 50.49 -12.77 19.27
C ILE A 51 50.93 -12.95 20.72
N VAL A 52 50.38 -13.96 21.38
CA VAL A 52 50.79 -14.38 22.73
C VAL A 52 51.30 -15.81 22.65
N GLY A 53 52.62 -15.98 22.79
CA GLY A 53 53.27 -17.28 22.54
C GLY A 53 53.16 -17.68 21.07
N ASN A 54 52.43 -18.76 20.79
CA ASN A 54 52.13 -19.22 19.43
C ASN A 54 50.66 -19.03 19.04
N GLN A 55 49.92 -18.21 19.77
CA GLN A 55 48.49 -17.99 19.54
C GLN A 55 48.26 -16.57 19.02
N LEU A 56 47.48 -16.46 17.94
CA LEU A 56 47.03 -15.20 17.36
C LEU A 56 45.68 -14.82 17.96
N PHE A 57 45.57 -13.62 18.52
CA PHE A 57 44.37 -13.06 19.13
C PHE A 57 43.92 -11.79 18.41
N ALA A 58 42.62 -11.54 18.41
CA ALA A 58 42.05 -10.23 18.11
C ALA A 58 42.39 -9.24 19.24
N LYS A 59 42.83 -8.02 18.91
CA LYS A 59 43.03 -6.97 19.92
C LYS A 59 41.71 -6.32 20.33
N ALA A 60 41.70 -5.81 21.56
CA ALA A 60 40.57 -5.09 22.09
C ALA A 60 40.37 -3.74 21.39
N GLY A 61 39.11 -3.35 21.17
CA GLY A 61 38.76 -2.03 20.65
C GLY A 61 38.92 -1.83 19.13
N TYR A 62 39.14 -2.92 18.39
CA TYR A 62 39.16 -2.91 16.92
C TYR A 62 38.12 -3.88 16.38
N PRO A 63 36.89 -3.42 16.08
CA PRO A 63 35.87 -4.28 15.51
C PRO A 63 36.28 -4.72 14.10
N PHE A 64 36.12 -6.02 13.85
CA PHE A 64 36.02 -6.53 12.49
C PHE A 64 34.59 -6.29 12.03
N ASP A 65 34.45 -5.77 10.82
CA ASP A 65 33.21 -5.30 10.18
C ASP A 65 33.30 -5.80 8.74
N PHE A 66 32.42 -6.74 8.38
CA PHE A 66 32.41 -7.43 7.10
C PHE A 66 32.03 -6.46 5.97
N GLU A 67 31.04 -5.60 6.20
CA GLU A 67 30.53 -4.58 5.27
C GLU A 67 31.64 -3.60 4.90
N ALA A 68 32.51 -3.25 5.85
CA ALA A 68 33.66 -2.41 5.62
C ALA A 68 34.83 -3.17 4.96
N MET A 69 35.11 -4.40 5.40
CA MET A 69 36.25 -5.18 4.95
C MET A 69 36.06 -6.69 5.13
N SER A 70 35.74 -7.39 4.04
CA SER A 70 35.50 -8.84 4.03
C SER A 70 36.76 -9.72 4.04
N SER A 71 37.96 -9.15 3.96
CA SER A 71 39.21 -9.90 4.14
C SER A 71 40.39 -9.00 4.48
N LEU A 72 41.37 -9.58 5.15
CA LEU A 72 42.60 -8.90 5.55
C LEU A 72 43.79 -9.84 5.41
N ASP A 73 44.95 -9.26 5.08
CA ASP A 73 46.20 -9.99 4.95
C ASP A 73 47.11 -9.65 6.16
N ILE A 74 47.59 -10.67 6.87
CA ILE A 74 48.60 -10.53 7.93
C ILE A 74 49.88 -11.21 7.50
N THR A 75 51.03 -10.63 7.82
CA THR A 75 52.34 -11.27 7.59
C THR A 75 52.97 -11.62 8.93
N ILE A 76 53.44 -12.85 9.03
CA ILE A 76 54.03 -13.42 10.23
C ILE A 76 55.48 -13.76 9.94
N SER A 77 56.38 -13.40 10.86
CA SER A 77 57.74 -13.95 10.92
C SER A 77 57.82 -15.00 12.04
N ALA A 78 58.75 -15.94 11.88
CA ALA A 78 59.05 -16.97 12.86
C ALA A 78 60.57 -17.10 13.02
N GLU A 79 61.08 -16.81 14.21
CA GLU A 79 62.50 -16.93 14.53
C GLU A 79 62.73 -18.18 15.39
N SER A 80 63.68 -19.03 15.00
CA SER A 80 64.03 -20.22 15.79
C SER A 80 64.70 -19.81 17.10
N ASN A 81 64.25 -20.38 18.22
CA ASN A 81 64.85 -20.14 19.54
C ASN A 81 66.15 -20.94 19.76
N THR A 82 66.58 -21.73 18.76
CA THR A 82 67.82 -22.49 18.77
C THR A 82 68.92 -21.71 18.04
N THR A 83 70.11 -21.60 18.63
CA THR A 83 71.25 -20.94 17.95
C THR A 83 71.62 -21.68 16.67
N GLY A 84 71.55 -21.00 15.52
CA GLY A 84 71.76 -21.61 14.19
C GLY A 84 70.61 -22.55 13.77
N GLY A 85 69.42 -22.35 14.32
CA GLY A 85 68.21 -23.14 14.01
C GLY A 85 67.62 -22.84 12.64
N THR A 86 66.46 -23.42 12.35
CA THR A 86 65.80 -23.34 11.04
C THR A 86 65.48 -21.89 10.64
N ASP A 87 65.98 -21.46 9.48
CA ASP A 87 65.53 -20.22 8.84
C ASP A 87 64.17 -20.43 8.18
N VAL A 88 63.20 -19.55 8.49
CA VAL A 88 61.84 -19.59 7.95
C VAL A 88 61.53 -18.24 7.33
N ALA A 89 61.13 -18.24 6.06
CA ALA A 89 60.70 -17.01 5.40
C ALA A 89 59.37 -16.50 5.99
N ASP A 90 59.25 -15.17 6.11
CA ASP A 90 57.99 -14.51 6.42
C ASP A 90 56.87 -14.99 5.49
N LYS A 91 55.67 -15.15 6.05
CA LYS A 91 54.52 -15.65 5.31
C LYS A 91 53.29 -14.82 5.55
N SER A 92 52.65 -14.42 4.46
CA SER A 92 51.34 -13.76 4.49
C SER A 92 50.21 -14.79 4.54
N PHE A 93 49.24 -14.53 5.41
CA PHE A 93 47.99 -15.25 5.53
C PHE A 93 46.85 -14.29 5.22
N ARG A 94 45.96 -14.71 4.31
CA ARG A 94 44.67 -14.06 4.12
C ARG A 94 43.68 -14.64 5.12
N LEU A 95 43.08 -13.78 5.93
CA LEU A 95 41.94 -14.10 6.76
C LEU A 95 40.69 -13.52 6.12
N SER A 96 39.71 -14.37 5.81
CA SER A 96 38.37 -13.92 5.46
C SER A 96 37.63 -13.43 6.70
N VAL A 97 36.99 -12.27 6.63
CA VAL A 97 35.99 -11.88 7.63
C VAL A 97 34.68 -12.53 7.20
N THR A 98 34.00 -13.24 8.11
CA THR A 98 32.71 -13.85 7.83
C THR A 98 31.60 -13.00 8.42
N ASP A 99 30.64 -12.70 7.55
CA ASP A 99 29.38 -12.02 7.82
C ASP A 99 28.61 -12.66 9.00
N VAL A 100 28.14 -11.82 9.94
CA VAL A 100 27.31 -12.19 11.07
C VAL A 100 26.08 -11.28 11.15
N ASN A 101 24.90 -11.87 10.90
CA ASN A 101 23.60 -11.21 10.98
C ASN A 101 23.48 -10.18 12.12
N GLU A 102 23.30 -8.93 11.75
CA GLU A 102 23.03 -7.79 12.63
C GLU A 102 21.59 -7.34 12.54
N ALA A 103 21.17 -6.53 13.51
CA ALA A 103 19.82 -6.00 13.50
C ALA A 103 19.68 -4.91 12.43
N PRO A 104 18.49 -4.76 11.82
CA PRO A 104 18.17 -3.57 11.05
C PRO A 104 18.46 -2.29 11.85
N THR A 105 18.87 -1.23 11.17
CA THR A 105 19.24 0.05 11.78
C THR A 105 18.26 1.18 11.49
N ASP A 106 17.41 1.02 10.47
CA ASP A 106 16.36 2.00 10.19
C ASP A 106 15.13 1.41 9.51
N ILE A 107 14.01 2.12 9.62
CA ILE A 107 12.80 1.92 8.83
C ILE A 107 12.50 3.20 8.05
N LEU A 108 12.28 3.06 6.75
CA LEU A 108 11.93 4.15 5.84
C LEU A 108 10.52 3.93 5.30
N LEU A 109 9.81 5.02 5.02
CA LEU A 109 8.51 5.00 4.38
C LEU A 109 8.56 5.95 3.19
N SER A 110 8.22 5.45 1.99
CA SER A 110 8.42 6.20 0.74
C SER A 110 7.61 7.50 0.65
N LYS A 111 6.49 7.59 1.39
CA LYS A 111 5.64 8.77 1.50
C LYS A 111 4.89 8.71 2.83
N ALA A 112 4.81 9.83 3.54
CA ALA A 112 4.28 9.91 4.91
C ALA A 112 3.17 10.96 5.02
N ILE A 113 2.25 10.96 4.06
CA ILE A 113 1.09 11.85 4.05
C ILE A 113 -0.18 11.08 3.70
N VAL A 114 -1.30 11.47 4.31
CA VAL A 114 -2.64 10.93 4.04
C VAL A 114 -3.63 12.09 3.95
N SER A 115 -4.52 12.06 2.95
CA SER A 115 -5.62 13.04 2.89
C SER A 115 -6.62 12.77 4.00
N GLU A 116 -7.24 13.82 4.56
CA GLU A 116 -8.28 13.58 5.54
C GLU A 116 -9.54 12.89 4.97
N THR A 117 -9.70 12.98 3.65
CA THR A 117 -10.77 12.30 2.91
C THR A 117 -10.40 10.88 2.46
N ALA A 118 -9.19 10.42 2.78
CA ALA A 118 -8.68 9.13 2.32
C ALA A 118 -9.60 7.97 2.73
N LYS A 119 -9.79 7.03 1.80
CA LYS A 119 -10.65 5.86 1.99
C LYS A 119 -9.81 4.62 2.31
N ALA A 120 -10.49 3.59 2.81
CA ALA A 120 -9.87 2.29 3.04
C ALA A 120 -9.18 1.77 1.76
N GLY A 121 -7.97 1.25 1.90
CA GLY A 121 -7.17 0.78 0.77
C GLY A 121 -6.31 1.87 0.12
N THR A 122 -6.42 3.15 0.49
CA THR A 122 -5.51 4.20 0.03
C THR A 122 -4.08 3.87 0.47
N GLU A 123 -3.18 3.71 -0.51
CA GLU A 123 -1.76 3.49 -0.27
C GLU A 123 -1.08 4.79 0.19
N ILE A 124 -0.35 4.72 1.31
CA ILE A 124 0.40 5.84 1.85
C ILE A 124 1.84 5.78 1.36
N GLY A 125 2.49 4.61 1.49
CA GLY A 125 3.85 4.41 1.01
C GLY A 125 4.38 3.00 1.25
N LEU A 126 5.48 2.66 0.57
CA LEU A 126 6.21 1.42 0.76
C LEU A 126 7.13 1.51 1.98
N LEU A 127 7.11 0.48 2.84
CA LEU A 127 8.06 0.33 3.93
C LEU A 127 9.33 -0.34 3.42
N THR A 128 10.48 0.22 3.77
CA THR A 128 11.79 -0.40 3.57
C THR A 128 12.62 -0.32 4.85
N ALA A 129 13.70 -1.07 4.91
CA ALA A 129 14.61 -1.07 6.05
C ALA A 129 16.04 -0.88 5.58
N VAL A 130 16.86 -0.33 6.49
CA VAL A 130 18.32 -0.28 6.34
C VAL A 130 18.89 -1.33 7.28
N ASP A 131 19.76 -2.17 6.75
CA ASP A 131 20.25 -3.37 7.42
C ASP A 131 21.70 -3.59 6.97
N PRO A 132 22.68 -3.67 7.91
CA PRO A 132 24.10 -3.79 7.57
C PRO A 132 24.40 -4.98 6.66
N ASP A 133 23.82 -6.14 6.93
CA ASP A 133 24.04 -7.38 6.17
C ASP A 133 23.47 -7.31 4.73
N ARG A 134 22.65 -6.30 4.44
CA ARG A 134 21.86 -6.19 3.20
C ARG A 134 21.94 -4.81 2.57
N PRO A 135 23.08 -4.48 1.94
CA PRO A 135 23.20 -3.24 1.17
C PRO A 135 22.32 -3.21 -0.09
N GLU A 136 21.85 -4.37 -0.58
CA GLU A 136 20.93 -4.47 -1.72
C GLU A 136 19.61 -5.17 -1.35
N VAL A 137 18.55 -4.37 -1.21
CA VAL A 137 17.20 -4.86 -0.89
C VAL A 137 16.59 -5.53 -2.13
N SER A 138 16.96 -6.80 -2.40
CA SER A 138 16.19 -7.61 -3.34
C SER A 138 14.89 -8.08 -2.68
N ALA A 139 13.76 -7.98 -3.40
CA ALA A 139 12.43 -8.30 -2.91
C ALA A 139 12.24 -9.77 -2.45
N ALA A 140 13.22 -10.65 -2.65
CA ALA A 140 13.15 -12.07 -2.29
C ALA A 140 13.45 -12.37 -0.81
N VAL A 141 14.01 -11.41 -0.07
CA VAL A 141 14.26 -11.53 1.38
C VAL A 141 13.84 -10.23 2.05
N MET A 142 12.57 -9.86 1.83
CA MET A 142 11.99 -8.68 2.46
C MET A 142 11.88 -8.92 3.96
N PRO A 143 12.36 -7.98 4.79
CA PRO A 143 12.14 -8.10 6.22
C PRO A 143 10.65 -7.99 6.52
N THR A 144 10.21 -8.62 7.61
CA THR A 144 8.79 -8.62 7.99
C THR A 144 8.47 -7.35 8.76
N PHE A 145 7.56 -6.53 8.24
CA PHE A 145 7.07 -5.33 8.93
C PHE A 145 5.78 -5.64 9.72
N THR A 146 5.70 -5.11 10.94
CA THR A 146 4.52 -5.22 11.80
C THR A 146 4.21 -3.87 12.45
N LEU A 147 2.93 -3.54 12.57
CA LEU A 147 2.49 -2.37 13.34
C LEU A 147 2.35 -2.76 14.81
N LEU A 148 3.09 -2.05 15.66
CA LEU A 148 2.96 -2.13 17.13
C LEU A 148 1.96 -1.09 17.65
N ASP A 149 1.87 0.05 16.95
CA ASP A 149 0.81 1.04 17.10
C ASP A 149 0.35 1.46 15.70
N ASN A 150 -0.94 1.29 15.44
CA ASN A 150 -1.59 1.60 14.16
C ASN A 150 -2.45 2.87 14.24
N ALA A 151 -2.13 3.76 15.18
CA ALA A 151 -2.84 5.00 15.43
C ALA A 151 -4.33 4.78 15.73
N GLY A 152 -4.67 3.77 16.53
CA GLY A 152 -6.06 3.44 16.89
C GLY A 152 -6.84 2.74 15.77
N GLY A 153 -6.18 1.93 14.96
CA GLY A 153 -6.82 1.14 13.90
C GLY A 153 -6.89 1.81 12.53
N ARG A 154 -6.28 2.98 12.34
CA ARG A 154 -6.37 3.76 11.09
C ARG A 154 -5.48 3.24 9.96
N PHE A 155 -4.43 2.51 10.30
CA PHE A 155 -3.46 2.01 9.33
C PHE A 155 -3.27 0.50 9.41
N GLN A 156 -2.92 -0.10 8.28
CA GLN A 156 -2.56 -1.50 8.15
C GLN A 156 -1.39 -1.66 7.18
N ILE A 157 -0.74 -2.82 7.21
CA ILE A 157 0.31 -3.17 6.25
C ILE A 157 -0.24 -4.22 5.30
N VAL A 158 -0.19 -3.93 4.00
CA VAL A 158 -0.58 -4.86 2.91
C VAL A 158 0.54 -4.90 1.91
N ASP A 159 1.09 -6.08 1.64
CA ASP A 159 2.19 -6.29 0.67
C ASP A 159 3.40 -5.35 0.90
N GLY A 160 3.79 -5.16 2.16
CA GLY A 160 4.91 -4.30 2.55
C GLY A 160 4.62 -2.80 2.48
N LYS A 161 3.39 -2.40 2.16
CA LYS A 161 2.97 -1.00 2.07
C LYS A 161 2.11 -0.63 3.26
N LEU A 162 2.26 0.61 3.73
CA LEU A 162 1.33 1.22 4.67
C LEU A 162 0.08 1.68 3.91
N VAL A 163 -1.09 1.26 4.39
CA VAL A 163 -2.38 1.48 3.73
C VAL A 163 -3.41 1.92 4.76
N VAL A 164 -4.36 2.77 4.36
CA VAL A 164 -5.52 3.14 5.18
C VAL A 164 -6.39 1.91 5.46
N ALA A 165 -6.72 1.68 6.73
CA ALA A 165 -7.53 0.55 7.16
C ALA A 165 -9.04 0.79 6.93
N GLU A 166 -9.82 -0.29 6.97
CA GLU A 166 -11.28 -0.20 6.87
C GLU A 166 -11.88 0.58 8.04
N GLY A 167 -12.80 1.50 7.74
CA GLY A 167 -13.45 2.35 8.76
C GLY A 167 -12.58 3.47 9.33
N ALA A 168 -11.34 3.64 8.84
CA ALA A 168 -10.48 4.74 9.25
C ALA A 168 -11.10 6.09 8.85
N THR A 169 -11.03 7.07 9.76
CA THR A 169 -11.37 8.47 9.51
C THR A 169 -10.19 9.34 9.91
N PHE A 170 -10.08 10.47 9.23
CA PHE A 170 -9.07 11.48 9.45
C PHE A 170 -9.78 12.83 9.52
N ASP A 171 -9.21 13.74 10.28
CA ASP A 171 -9.75 15.06 10.57
C ASP A 171 -8.53 15.93 10.88
N PHE A 172 -8.19 16.81 9.94
CA PHE A 172 -7.00 17.65 10.02
C PHE A 172 -7.10 18.63 11.19
N GLU A 173 -8.26 19.22 11.43
CA GLU A 173 -8.54 20.17 12.53
C GLU A 173 -8.30 19.52 13.89
N THR A 174 -8.68 18.25 14.03
CA THR A 174 -8.50 17.48 15.26
C THR A 174 -7.07 16.98 15.40
N ALA A 175 -6.48 16.46 14.32
CA ALA A 175 -5.18 15.82 14.33
C ALA A 175 -4.44 15.99 12.98
N PRO A 176 -3.66 17.07 12.80
CA PRO A 176 -2.94 17.34 11.56
C PRO A 176 -1.79 16.36 11.30
N SER A 177 -1.47 15.50 12.27
CA SER A 177 -0.55 14.38 12.10
C SER A 177 -0.87 13.25 13.06
N LEU A 178 -0.47 12.04 12.67
CA LEU A 178 -0.65 10.80 13.42
C LEU A 178 0.70 10.09 13.54
N GLN A 179 0.94 9.43 14.66
CA GLN A 179 2.13 8.59 14.83
C GLN A 179 1.74 7.11 14.74
N ILE A 180 2.61 6.33 14.11
CA ILE A 180 2.56 4.87 14.13
C ILE A 180 3.89 4.33 14.64
N LYS A 181 3.86 3.15 15.27
CA LYS A 181 5.08 2.44 15.66
C LYS A 181 5.20 1.18 14.82
N VAL A 182 6.29 1.08 14.07
CA VAL A 182 6.56 -0.04 13.17
C VAL A 182 7.74 -0.83 13.73
N LYS A 183 7.65 -2.16 13.68
CA LYS A 183 8.76 -3.08 13.90
C LYS A 183 9.12 -3.77 12.60
N VAL A 184 10.41 -3.80 12.28
CA VAL A 184 10.98 -4.63 11.24
C VAL A 184 11.72 -5.81 11.86
N THR A 185 11.63 -6.99 11.25
CA THR A 185 12.38 -8.19 11.64
C THR A 185 13.07 -8.78 10.42
N ASP A 186 14.38 -8.96 10.51
CA ASP A 186 15.22 -9.51 9.44
C ASP A 186 15.04 -11.04 9.31
N ALA A 187 15.87 -11.67 8.45
CA ALA A 187 15.88 -13.12 8.28
C ALA A 187 16.50 -13.87 9.48
N GLY A 188 17.42 -13.23 10.20
CA GLY A 188 18.04 -13.73 11.44
C GLY A 188 17.18 -13.59 12.70
N SER A 189 15.96 -13.04 12.58
CA SER A 189 15.04 -12.70 13.67
C SER A 189 15.49 -11.57 14.60
N LEU A 190 16.50 -10.78 14.22
CA LEU A 190 16.80 -9.51 14.89
C LEU A 190 15.83 -8.43 14.42
N ASN A 191 15.64 -7.41 15.25
CA ASN A 191 14.56 -6.45 15.05
C ASN A 191 14.95 -5.02 15.40
N PHE A 192 14.23 -4.11 14.77
CA PHE A 192 14.31 -2.68 15.01
C PHE A 192 12.92 -2.08 15.02
N GLU A 193 12.71 -1.08 15.86
CA GLU A 193 11.43 -0.39 15.99
C GLU A 193 11.61 1.10 15.74
N LYS A 194 10.69 1.70 14.97
CA LYS A 194 10.68 3.13 14.70
C LYS A 194 9.28 3.71 14.81
N THR A 195 9.20 4.89 15.40
CA THR A 195 7.98 5.71 15.33
C THR A 195 8.04 6.58 14.08
N LEU A 196 7.03 6.47 13.23
CA LEU A 196 6.88 7.28 12.02
C LEU A 196 5.71 8.26 12.20
N THR A 197 5.89 9.49 11.74
CA THR A 197 4.82 10.50 11.69
C THR A 197 4.21 10.52 10.31
N ILE A 198 2.90 10.36 10.23
CA ILE A 198 2.08 10.51 9.03
C ILE A 198 1.38 11.86 9.12
N ASN A 199 1.61 12.75 8.16
CA ASN A 199 0.93 14.04 8.13
C ASN A 199 -0.44 13.88 7.49
N VAL A 200 -1.46 14.47 8.11
CA VAL A 200 -2.78 14.58 7.51
C VAL A 200 -2.78 15.85 6.66
N THR A 201 -3.26 15.79 5.43
CA THR A 201 -3.44 16.99 4.60
C THR A 201 -4.88 17.47 4.70
N ASP A 202 -4.99 18.76 5.00
CA ASP A 202 -6.21 19.58 5.04
C ASP A 202 -6.91 19.59 3.67
N VAL A 203 -8.24 19.50 3.66
CA VAL A 203 -9.13 19.76 2.54
C VAL A 203 -10.12 20.85 2.93
N SER A 204 -10.46 21.77 2.03
CA SER A 204 -11.42 22.82 2.41
C SER A 204 -12.84 22.26 2.48
N GLU A 205 -13.51 22.40 3.63
CA GLU A 205 -14.96 22.15 3.72
C GLU A 205 -15.78 23.39 3.43
N ILE A 206 -16.59 23.32 2.37
CA ILE A 206 -17.47 24.40 1.95
C ILE A 206 -18.92 23.96 2.06
N GLY A 207 -19.65 24.55 3.01
CA GLY A 207 -21.07 24.30 3.21
C GLY A 207 -21.95 25.46 2.74
N GLY A 208 -22.93 25.16 1.90
CA GLY A 208 -24.03 26.05 1.53
C GLY A 208 -25.18 26.01 2.54
N SER A 209 -26.20 26.82 2.28
CA SER A 209 -27.37 27.00 3.14
C SER A 209 -28.63 26.44 2.47
N SER A 210 -29.80 27.00 2.76
CA SER A 210 -31.06 26.65 2.09
C SER A 210 -31.43 27.62 0.96
N ARG A 211 -30.44 28.36 0.42
CA ARG A 211 -30.61 29.44 -0.55
C ARG A 211 -29.92 29.04 -1.84
N ASN A 212 -30.29 29.69 -2.94
CA ASN A 212 -29.56 29.54 -4.21
C ASN A 212 -28.23 30.31 -4.12
N GLU A 213 -27.12 29.60 -4.11
CA GLU A 213 -25.79 30.10 -3.83
C GLU A 213 -24.81 29.86 -4.98
N LYS A 214 -23.68 30.55 -4.89
CA LYS A 214 -22.52 30.36 -5.75
C LYS A 214 -21.37 29.96 -4.87
N LEU A 215 -21.07 28.67 -4.83
CA LEU A 215 -20.00 28.10 -4.02
C LEU A 215 -18.79 27.85 -4.92
N LYS A 216 -17.61 28.21 -4.42
CA LYS A 216 -16.37 28.06 -5.14
C LYS A 216 -15.32 27.48 -4.19
N GLY A 217 -14.77 26.35 -4.61
CA GLY A 217 -13.64 25.66 -4.03
C GLY A 217 -12.32 26.40 -4.19
N THR A 218 -11.25 25.64 -4.04
CA THR A 218 -9.86 26.04 -4.08
C THR A 218 -9.14 25.33 -5.23
N GLU A 219 -7.84 25.57 -5.40
CA GLU A 219 -7.03 24.81 -6.38
C GLU A 219 -6.47 23.50 -5.78
N SER A 220 -7.00 23.09 -4.62
CA SER A 220 -6.67 21.86 -3.89
C SER A 220 -7.95 21.06 -3.65
N ALA A 221 -7.81 19.79 -3.26
CA ALA A 221 -8.98 18.93 -3.02
C ALA A 221 -9.91 19.54 -1.96
N ASP A 222 -11.20 19.63 -2.29
CA ASP A 222 -12.24 20.17 -1.41
C ASP A 222 -13.36 19.16 -1.13
N VAL A 223 -14.09 19.40 -0.04
CA VAL A 223 -15.39 18.76 0.23
C VAL A 223 -16.47 19.82 0.22
N ILE A 224 -17.29 19.82 -0.82
CA ILE A 224 -18.30 20.86 -1.05
C ILE A 224 -19.71 20.27 -0.93
N ASN A 225 -20.54 20.87 -0.07
CA ASN A 225 -21.96 20.55 0.04
C ASN A 225 -22.80 21.81 -0.22
N GLY A 226 -23.59 21.80 -1.29
CA GLY A 226 -24.49 22.89 -1.68
C GLY A 226 -25.60 23.19 -0.68
N GLY A 227 -26.03 22.19 0.10
CA GLY A 227 -27.15 22.33 1.02
C GLY A 227 -28.48 22.18 0.28
N ALA A 228 -29.35 23.18 0.33
CA ALA A 228 -30.60 23.19 -0.42
C ALA A 228 -30.72 24.49 -1.21
N GLY A 229 -31.38 24.46 -2.35
CA GLY A 229 -31.37 25.61 -3.27
C GLY A 229 -31.09 25.13 -4.69
N ASN A 230 -31.03 26.04 -5.65
CA ASN A 230 -30.48 25.74 -6.96
C ASN A 230 -29.11 26.44 -7.03
N ASP A 231 -28.08 25.68 -6.72
CA ASP A 231 -26.74 26.18 -6.48
C ASP A 231 -25.87 26.10 -7.73
N TRP A 232 -24.85 26.95 -7.77
CA TRP A 232 -23.76 26.84 -8.70
C TRP A 232 -22.49 26.53 -7.92
N ILE A 233 -21.88 25.40 -8.22
CA ILE A 233 -20.72 24.90 -7.48
C ILE A 233 -19.56 24.71 -8.45
N TRP A 234 -18.40 25.26 -8.10
CA TRP A 234 -17.14 25.08 -8.81
C TRP A 234 -16.10 24.52 -7.85
N GLY A 235 -15.61 23.30 -8.08
CA GLY A 235 -14.47 22.72 -7.35
C GLY A 235 -13.15 23.43 -7.70
N LEU A 236 -12.92 23.64 -8.99
CA LEU A 236 -11.74 24.25 -9.63
C LEU A 236 -10.60 23.27 -9.89
N GLY A 237 -9.73 23.00 -8.92
CA GLY A 237 -8.56 22.15 -9.10
C GLY A 237 -8.34 21.27 -7.89
N GLY A 238 -7.82 20.06 -8.08
CA GLY A 238 -7.76 19.07 -7.01
C GLY A 238 -8.76 17.94 -7.24
N ASP A 239 -8.70 16.91 -6.40
CA ASP A 239 -9.62 15.77 -6.48
C ASP A 239 -10.81 16.04 -5.55
N ASP A 240 -11.89 16.66 -6.06
CA ASP A 240 -12.95 17.21 -5.22
C ASP A 240 -14.07 16.22 -4.90
N VAL A 241 -14.75 16.40 -3.76
CA VAL A 241 -16.01 15.71 -3.44
C VAL A 241 -17.14 16.73 -3.41
N ILE A 242 -18.04 16.66 -4.40
CA ILE A 242 -19.08 17.68 -4.61
C ILE A 242 -20.46 17.07 -4.45
N ASN A 243 -21.22 17.52 -3.45
CA ASN A 243 -22.64 17.23 -3.28
C ASN A 243 -23.45 18.51 -3.56
N GLY A 244 -24.30 18.50 -4.58
CA GLY A 244 -25.22 19.62 -4.86
C GLY A 244 -26.28 19.80 -3.77
N GLY A 245 -26.66 18.70 -3.12
CA GLY A 245 -27.69 18.68 -2.11
C GLY A 245 -29.09 18.66 -2.70
N ALA A 246 -29.99 19.47 -2.16
CA ALA A 246 -31.39 19.48 -2.53
C ALA A 246 -31.73 20.63 -3.48
N GLY A 247 -31.94 20.31 -4.75
CA GLY A 247 -32.59 21.21 -5.69
C GLY A 247 -32.25 20.88 -7.13
N LYS A 248 -31.77 21.87 -7.88
CA LYS A 248 -31.33 21.71 -9.27
C LYS A 248 -30.02 22.42 -9.43
N ASP A 249 -28.96 21.71 -9.12
CA ASP A 249 -27.66 22.31 -8.95
C ASP A 249 -26.87 22.23 -10.26
N ILE A 250 -25.93 23.16 -10.42
CA ILE A 250 -25.00 23.19 -11.54
C ILE A 250 -23.62 22.97 -10.96
N LEU A 251 -23.02 21.84 -11.30
CA LEU A 251 -21.78 21.35 -10.72
C LEU A 251 -20.67 21.39 -11.76
N TYR A 252 -19.53 21.92 -11.36
CA TYR A 252 -18.27 21.89 -12.07
C TYR A 252 -17.24 21.27 -11.13
N GLY A 253 -16.64 20.15 -11.52
CA GLY A 253 -15.54 19.54 -10.77
C GLY A 253 -14.30 20.38 -11.00
N GLY A 254 -13.69 20.19 -12.17
CA GLY A 254 -12.68 21.07 -12.70
C GLY A 254 -11.50 20.26 -13.19
N ALA A 255 -10.31 20.50 -12.65
CA ALA A 255 -9.11 19.71 -12.93
C ALA A 255 -8.81 18.75 -11.77
N GLY A 256 -8.59 17.47 -12.06
CA GLY A 256 -8.41 16.45 -11.02
C GLY A 256 -9.51 15.39 -11.11
N ALA A 257 -9.38 14.34 -10.30
CA ALA A 257 -10.31 13.22 -10.26
C ALA A 257 -11.47 13.52 -9.30
N ASP A 258 -12.53 14.11 -9.82
CA ASP A 258 -13.65 14.60 -9.02
C ASP A 258 -14.72 13.54 -8.75
N THR A 259 -15.37 13.61 -7.58
CA THR A 259 -16.51 12.75 -7.21
C THR A 259 -17.76 13.58 -6.96
N PHE A 260 -18.77 13.40 -7.83
CA PHE A 260 -20.09 14.02 -7.67
C PHE A 260 -21.02 13.09 -6.89
N VAL A 261 -21.45 13.53 -5.72
CA VAL A 261 -22.19 12.72 -4.74
C VAL A 261 -23.68 13.02 -4.79
N PHE A 262 -24.47 11.95 -4.81
CA PHE A 262 -25.92 11.97 -4.79
C PHE A 262 -26.43 11.04 -3.67
N ASP A 263 -26.64 11.62 -2.50
CA ASP A 263 -27.04 10.91 -1.27
C ASP A 263 -28.48 11.20 -0.84
N THR A 264 -29.16 12.15 -1.49
CA THR A 264 -30.56 12.47 -1.19
C THR A 264 -31.53 11.68 -2.06
N PRO A 265 -32.70 11.25 -1.55
CA PRO A 265 -33.69 10.53 -2.33
C PRO A 265 -34.15 11.34 -3.55
N PHE A 266 -34.00 10.75 -4.73
CA PHE A 266 -34.40 11.37 -5.99
C PHE A 266 -35.88 11.74 -6.00
N LYS A 267 -36.16 12.98 -6.39
CA LYS A 267 -37.51 13.48 -6.65
C LYS A 267 -37.67 13.74 -8.13
N LYS A 268 -38.80 13.33 -8.69
CA LYS A 268 -39.10 13.52 -10.11
C LYS A 268 -38.91 14.98 -10.51
N GLY A 269 -38.01 15.24 -11.45
CA GLY A 269 -37.76 16.57 -11.98
C GLY A 269 -36.84 17.45 -11.12
N HIS A 270 -36.15 16.89 -10.13
CA HIS A 270 -35.05 17.49 -9.37
C HIS A 270 -33.79 16.70 -9.70
N PHE A 271 -32.90 17.29 -10.49
CA PHE A 271 -31.67 16.65 -10.92
C PHE A 271 -30.60 17.73 -11.10
N ASP A 272 -29.37 17.35 -10.80
CA ASP A 272 -28.24 18.25 -10.95
C ASP A 272 -27.64 18.13 -12.35
N GLN A 273 -26.89 19.15 -12.70
CA GLN A 273 -26.25 19.30 -13.99
C GLN A 273 -24.73 19.38 -13.80
N ILE A 274 -24.03 18.28 -14.06
CA ILE A 274 -22.57 18.27 -14.11
C ILE A 274 -22.13 18.79 -15.49
N ARG A 275 -21.33 19.85 -15.51
CA ARG A 275 -21.06 20.61 -16.74
C ARG A 275 -19.76 20.24 -17.44
N ASP A 276 -18.83 19.60 -16.74
CA ASP A 276 -17.47 19.32 -17.19
C ASP A 276 -17.01 17.88 -16.96
N PHE A 277 -17.92 16.98 -16.59
CA PHE A 277 -17.63 15.55 -16.34
C PHE A 277 -16.68 14.90 -17.37
N LYS A 278 -15.59 14.30 -16.87
CA LYS A 278 -14.58 13.55 -17.62
C LYS A 278 -14.59 12.07 -17.23
N SER A 279 -15.17 11.25 -18.10
CA SER A 279 -15.16 9.78 -17.94
C SER A 279 -13.75 9.22 -17.79
N GLY A 280 -13.57 8.28 -16.86
CA GLY A 280 -12.29 7.68 -16.51
C GLY A 280 -11.44 8.46 -15.50
N GLU A 281 -11.66 9.77 -15.35
CA GLU A 281 -11.05 10.64 -14.34
C GLU A 281 -12.05 10.82 -13.18
N ASP A 282 -13.24 11.33 -13.50
CA ASP A 282 -14.29 11.65 -12.53
C ASP A 282 -15.18 10.44 -12.18
N LYS A 283 -15.94 10.58 -11.09
CA LYS A 283 -16.91 9.60 -10.59
C LYS A 283 -18.26 10.23 -10.27
N ILE A 284 -19.32 9.47 -10.52
CA ILE A 284 -20.69 9.76 -10.10
C ILE A 284 -21.03 8.74 -9.00
N GLN A 285 -21.20 9.22 -7.78
CA GLN A 285 -21.45 8.38 -6.62
C GLN A 285 -22.90 8.48 -6.17
N PHE A 286 -23.57 7.33 -6.05
CA PHE A 286 -24.93 7.20 -5.55
C PHE A 286 -24.96 6.44 -4.22
N ASP A 287 -25.57 7.03 -3.19
CA ASP A 287 -25.94 6.27 -2.00
C ASP A 287 -27.10 5.33 -2.34
N LEU A 288 -26.97 4.03 -2.03
CA LEU A 288 -28.03 3.05 -2.24
C LEU A 288 -29.33 3.45 -1.51
N ASN A 289 -29.25 4.14 -0.38
CA ASN A 289 -30.40 4.68 0.34
C ASN A 289 -31.19 5.70 -0.49
N ALA A 290 -30.52 6.49 -1.34
CA ALA A 290 -31.18 7.44 -2.24
C ALA A 290 -32.09 6.73 -3.27
N LEU A 291 -31.81 5.45 -3.54
CA LEU A 291 -32.55 4.63 -4.51
C LEU A 291 -33.71 3.83 -3.92
N LYS A 292 -33.86 3.76 -2.59
CA LYS A 292 -34.90 2.96 -1.91
C LYS A 292 -36.33 3.31 -2.31
N SER A 293 -36.56 4.56 -2.72
CA SER A 293 -37.87 5.05 -3.15
C SER A 293 -38.30 4.45 -4.50
N PHE A 294 -37.34 3.99 -5.31
CA PHE A 294 -37.58 3.37 -6.60
C PHE A 294 -37.81 1.88 -6.46
N LYS A 295 -38.92 1.41 -7.01
CA LYS A 295 -39.38 0.04 -6.81
C LYS A 295 -39.40 -0.75 -8.10
N VAL A 296 -38.75 -1.91 -8.09
CA VAL A 296 -38.76 -2.90 -9.17
C VAL A 296 -39.76 -4.01 -8.84
N LYS A 297 -40.44 -4.57 -9.85
CA LYS A 297 -41.32 -5.74 -9.71
C LYS A 297 -40.56 -7.01 -10.09
N ALA A 298 -40.27 -7.87 -9.11
CA ALA A 298 -39.46 -9.07 -9.31
C ALA A 298 -40.16 -10.33 -8.75
N GLY A 299 -39.89 -11.49 -9.37
CA GLY A 299 -40.33 -12.80 -8.86
C GLY A 299 -39.53 -13.21 -7.63
N LYS A 300 -40.02 -14.18 -6.84
CA LYS A 300 -39.35 -14.58 -5.59
C LYS A 300 -37.96 -15.17 -5.87
N SER A 301 -37.77 -15.84 -7.01
CA SER A 301 -36.47 -16.34 -7.48
C SER A 301 -35.48 -15.22 -7.77
N ASP A 302 -35.91 -14.14 -8.41
CA ASP A 302 -35.08 -12.99 -8.76
C ASP A 302 -34.63 -12.25 -7.50
N LEU A 303 -35.54 -12.13 -6.52
CA LEU A 303 -35.25 -11.54 -5.22
C LEU A 303 -34.22 -12.31 -4.40
N LEU A 304 -34.18 -13.64 -4.53
CA LEU A 304 -33.16 -14.48 -3.90
C LEU A 304 -31.80 -14.34 -4.59
N ALA A 305 -31.78 -14.04 -5.90
CA ALA A 305 -30.55 -13.78 -6.65
C ALA A 305 -29.91 -12.43 -6.27
N PHE A 306 -30.72 -11.41 -5.96
CA PHE A 306 -30.24 -10.13 -5.44
C PHE A 306 -29.59 -10.24 -4.04
N GLY A 307 -30.00 -11.22 -3.22
CA GLY A 307 -29.53 -11.37 -1.83
C GLY A 307 -28.28 -12.24 -1.60
N LYS A 308 -27.75 -12.94 -2.60
CA LYS A 308 -26.54 -13.77 -2.42
C LYS A 308 -25.27 -12.90 -2.57
N LYS A 309 -24.59 -12.59 -1.46
CA LYS A 309 -23.16 -12.18 -1.48
C LYS A 309 -22.33 -13.35 -2.06
N GLY A 310 -21.73 -13.16 -3.24
CA GLY A 310 -20.59 -13.94 -3.71
C GLY A 310 -20.76 -15.45 -3.99
N GLY A 311 -21.98 -15.97 -4.19
CA GLY A 311 -22.18 -17.39 -4.52
C GLY A 311 -22.07 -17.67 -6.02
N LYS A 312 -21.13 -18.54 -6.42
CA LYS A 312 -20.97 -19.10 -7.78
C LYS A 312 -22.34 -19.53 -8.36
N PRO A 313 -22.60 -19.35 -9.67
CA PRO A 313 -23.89 -19.73 -10.25
C PRO A 313 -24.10 -21.24 -10.06
N ASP A 314 -25.17 -21.61 -9.38
CA ASP A 314 -25.61 -23.00 -9.30
C ASP A 314 -26.11 -23.39 -10.70
N ASP A 315 -25.23 -24.01 -11.49
CA ASP A 315 -25.56 -24.61 -12.79
C ASP A 315 -26.44 -25.84 -12.58
N LYS A 316 -27.73 -25.58 -12.36
CA LYS A 316 -28.77 -26.59 -12.47
C LYS A 316 -29.81 -26.06 -13.44
N GLY A 317 -29.62 -26.43 -14.71
CA GLY A 317 -30.61 -26.31 -15.77
C GLY A 317 -31.96 -26.92 -15.34
N GLY A 318 -32.84 -26.07 -14.82
CA GLY A 318 -34.24 -26.39 -14.57
C GLY A 318 -35.01 -26.35 -15.87
N LYS A 319 -35.56 -27.50 -16.28
CA LYS A 319 -36.55 -27.64 -17.36
C LYS A 319 -37.71 -26.64 -17.15
N PRO A 320 -38.24 -25.98 -18.19
CA PRO A 320 -39.36 -25.05 -18.03
C PRO A 320 -40.63 -25.84 -17.65
N ASP A 321 -41.11 -25.59 -16.43
CA ASP A 321 -42.34 -26.15 -15.90
C ASP A 321 -43.56 -25.48 -16.59
N LYS A 322 -44.10 -26.15 -17.61
CA LYS A 322 -45.30 -25.72 -18.35
C LYS A 322 -46.54 -26.06 -17.51
N GLY A 323 -46.79 -25.30 -16.44
CA GLY A 323 -48.00 -25.49 -15.63
C GLY A 323 -48.15 -24.62 -14.38
N GLY A 324 -47.14 -23.83 -13.98
CA GLY A 324 -47.20 -23.02 -12.76
C GLY A 324 -48.11 -21.79 -12.89
N LYS A 325 -48.97 -21.54 -11.89
CA LYS A 325 -49.63 -20.24 -11.70
C LYS A 325 -48.58 -19.11 -11.82
N PRO A 326 -48.90 -17.97 -12.49
CA PRO A 326 -47.96 -16.87 -12.59
C PRO A 326 -47.46 -16.48 -11.20
N GLU A 327 -46.15 -16.51 -11.04
CA GLU A 327 -45.51 -16.20 -9.77
C GLU A 327 -45.88 -14.77 -9.35
N LYS A 328 -46.36 -14.61 -8.10
CA LYS A 328 -46.70 -13.28 -7.58
C LYS A 328 -45.42 -12.45 -7.47
N LYS A 329 -45.26 -11.47 -8.38
CA LYS A 329 -44.19 -10.49 -8.30
C LYS A 329 -44.39 -9.58 -7.08
N SER A 330 -43.34 -9.42 -6.27
CA SER A 330 -43.31 -8.46 -5.17
C SER A 330 -42.50 -7.23 -5.55
N SER A 331 -42.79 -6.13 -4.87
CA SER A 331 -42.14 -4.85 -5.10
C SER A 331 -40.94 -4.70 -4.16
N VAL A 332 -39.76 -4.48 -4.71
CA VAL A 332 -38.50 -4.34 -3.96
C VAL A 332 -37.78 -3.06 -4.37
N GLY A 333 -37.10 -2.42 -3.42
CA GLY A 333 -36.34 -1.21 -3.69
C GLY A 333 -35.15 -1.47 -4.61
N LEU A 334 -34.82 -0.51 -5.47
CA LEU A 334 -33.73 -0.58 -6.43
C LEU A 334 -32.36 -0.66 -5.73
N ASP A 335 -32.28 -0.18 -4.49
CA ASP A 335 -31.13 -0.33 -3.58
C ASP A 335 -30.67 -1.79 -3.44
N LYS A 336 -31.58 -2.76 -3.58
CA LYS A 336 -31.24 -4.18 -3.47
C LYS A 336 -30.77 -4.82 -4.78
N VAL A 337 -30.92 -4.12 -5.91
CA VAL A 337 -30.51 -4.62 -7.23
C VAL A 337 -29.02 -4.40 -7.43
N PHE A 338 -28.50 -3.28 -6.96
CA PHE A 338 -27.08 -2.95 -7.02
C PHE A 338 -26.33 -3.50 -5.81
N LYS A 339 -25.03 -3.67 -5.99
CA LYS A 339 -24.09 -3.97 -4.91
C LYS A 339 -23.25 -2.73 -4.68
N GLU A 340 -22.77 -2.57 -3.46
CA GLU A 340 -21.71 -1.61 -3.15
C GLU A 340 -20.51 -1.84 -4.08
N GLY A 341 -19.95 -0.76 -4.61
CA GLY A 341 -18.91 -0.74 -5.61
C GLY A 341 -19.38 -0.26 -6.99
N LYS A 342 -18.59 -0.60 -8.01
CA LYS A 342 -18.85 -0.16 -9.39
C LYS A 342 -20.14 -0.77 -9.94
N LEU A 343 -20.85 -0.01 -10.77
CA LEU A 343 -21.99 -0.52 -11.52
C LEU A 343 -21.61 -1.73 -12.37
N GLU A 344 -22.34 -2.83 -12.27
CA GLU A 344 -22.13 -3.95 -13.19
C GLU A 344 -22.57 -3.55 -14.60
N LYS A 345 -21.72 -3.79 -15.61
CA LYS A 345 -21.98 -3.44 -17.02
C LYS A 345 -23.34 -3.89 -17.56
N LYS A 346 -23.86 -5.01 -17.07
CA LYS A 346 -25.17 -5.58 -17.48
C LYS A 346 -26.37 -4.72 -17.08
N PHE A 347 -26.17 -3.73 -16.22
CA PHE A 347 -27.20 -2.81 -15.76
C PHE A 347 -27.15 -1.44 -16.44
N PHE A 348 -26.25 -1.25 -17.40
CA PHE A 348 -25.99 0.03 -18.04
C PHE A 348 -26.11 -0.03 -19.56
N THR A 349 -26.80 0.95 -20.14
CA THR A 349 -26.86 1.10 -21.59
C THR A 349 -26.78 2.56 -22.04
N ILE A 350 -26.21 2.77 -23.22
CA ILE A 350 -26.22 4.06 -23.91
C ILE A 350 -27.33 4.05 -24.95
N GLY A 351 -28.27 4.97 -24.84
CA GLY A 351 -29.45 5.05 -25.69
C GLY A 351 -30.51 6.02 -25.17
N THR A 352 -31.66 6.08 -25.85
CA THR A 352 -32.83 6.85 -25.41
C THR A 352 -33.73 6.07 -24.47
N THR A 353 -33.63 4.74 -24.49
CA THR A 353 -34.40 3.79 -23.69
C THR A 353 -33.52 2.58 -23.37
N SER A 354 -33.93 1.79 -22.40
CA SER A 354 -33.39 0.46 -22.10
C SER A 354 -33.44 -0.43 -23.35
N LYS A 355 -32.42 -1.27 -23.54
CA LYS A 355 -32.34 -2.24 -24.64
C LYS A 355 -32.79 -3.63 -24.20
N ASP A 356 -32.62 -3.96 -22.92
CA ASP A 356 -33.09 -5.20 -22.35
C ASP A 356 -33.67 -5.03 -20.93
N GLY A 357 -34.14 -6.16 -20.38
CA GLY A 357 -34.78 -6.29 -19.07
C GLY A 357 -33.97 -5.84 -17.86
N ASN A 358 -32.66 -5.64 -18.04
CA ASN A 358 -31.69 -5.42 -16.98
C ASN A 358 -31.06 -4.02 -17.04
N ASP A 359 -31.31 -3.24 -18.09
CA ASP A 359 -30.75 -1.90 -18.24
C ASP A 359 -31.42 -0.89 -17.28
N PHE A 360 -31.03 -0.92 -16.00
CA PHE A 360 -31.59 -0.02 -14.97
C PHE A 360 -31.04 1.40 -15.06
N VAL A 361 -29.83 1.59 -15.60
CA VAL A 361 -29.21 2.90 -15.82
C VAL A 361 -29.06 3.14 -17.31
N VAL A 362 -29.76 4.15 -17.83
CA VAL A 362 -29.75 4.50 -19.25
C VAL A 362 -29.11 5.88 -19.42
N TYR A 363 -28.05 5.96 -20.22
CA TYR A 363 -27.41 7.23 -20.57
C TYR A 363 -27.77 7.66 -22.00
N ASN A 364 -28.46 8.79 -22.11
CA ASN A 364 -28.74 9.40 -23.41
C ASN A 364 -27.68 10.43 -23.77
N LYS A 365 -26.68 9.99 -24.53
CA LYS A 365 -25.57 10.84 -24.99
C LYS A 365 -26.01 12.08 -25.77
N LYS A 366 -27.16 12.05 -26.46
CA LYS A 366 -27.62 13.18 -27.29
C LYS A 366 -28.05 14.38 -26.46
N ASN A 367 -28.72 14.15 -25.34
CA ASN A 367 -29.21 15.21 -24.46
C ASN A 367 -28.45 15.28 -23.12
N GLY A 368 -27.51 14.37 -22.89
CA GLY A 368 -26.68 14.27 -21.68
C GLY A 368 -27.41 13.73 -20.46
N THR A 369 -28.62 13.19 -20.59
CA THR A 369 -29.43 12.80 -19.43
C THR A 369 -29.16 11.35 -19.03
N VAL A 370 -28.98 11.12 -17.73
CA VAL A 370 -28.93 9.80 -17.11
C VAL A 370 -30.29 9.51 -16.50
N TYR A 371 -30.79 8.32 -16.79
CA TYR A 371 -32.11 7.86 -16.41
C TYR A 371 -32.03 6.59 -15.59
N LEU A 372 -32.99 6.42 -14.67
CA LEU A 372 -33.31 5.14 -14.07
C LEU A 372 -34.54 4.53 -14.72
N ASP A 373 -34.38 3.32 -15.26
CA ASP A 373 -35.50 2.48 -15.70
C ASP A 373 -35.86 1.48 -14.61
N VAL A 374 -36.69 1.92 -13.68
CA VAL A 374 -37.02 1.18 -12.44
C VAL A 374 -37.83 -0.10 -12.67
N ASP A 375 -38.39 -0.32 -13.86
CA ASP A 375 -39.08 -1.57 -14.17
C ASP A 375 -38.33 -2.45 -15.18
N GLY A 376 -37.16 -2.00 -15.64
CA GLY A 376 -36.28 -2.68 -16.58
C GLY A 376 -36.92 -2.95 -17.94
N SER A 377 -38.11 -2.42 -18.22
CA SER A 377 -38.88 -2.82 -19.41
C SER A 377 -38.57 -1.99 -20.63
N GLY A 378 -37.84 -0.88 -20.48
CA GLY A 378 -37.64 0.15 -21.51
C GLY A 378 -38.92 0.85 -21.98
N SER A 379 -40.07 0.51 -21.38
CA SER A 379 -41.41 0.89 -21.85
C SER A 379 -42.07 1.93 -20.94
N ALA A 380 -41.67 2.00 -19.66
CA ALA A 380 -42.11 3.04 -18.74
C ALA A 380 -41.39 4.36 -19.00
N LYS A 381 -41.97 5.47 -18.51
CA LYS A 381 -41.30 6.77 -18.53
C LYS A 381 -40.09 6.71 -17.59
N PRO A 382 -38.85 6.76 -18.11
CA PRO A 382 -37.66 6.67 -17.29
C PRO A 382 -37.54 7.89 -16.37
N ILE A 383 -36.87 7.71 -15.23
CA ILE A 383 -36.72 8.75 -14.21
C ILE A 383 -35.41 9.46 -14.42
N GLU A 384 -35.46 10.76 -14.72
CA GLU A 384 -34.27 11.60 -14.83
C GLU A 384 -33.65 11.80 -13.45
N ILE A 385 -32.38 11.43 -13.32
CA ILE A 385 -31.65 11.51 -12.05
C ILE A 385 -30.44 12.44 -12.10
N LEU A 386 -29.86 12.63 -13.28
CA LEU A 386 -28.67 13.43 -13.48
C LEU A 386 -28.59 13.88 -14.93
N LYS A 387 -27.96 15.03 -15.15
CA LYS A 387 -27.60 15.47 -16.48
C LYS A 387 -26.13 15.87 -16.56
N VAL A 388 -25.43 15.33 -17.54
CA VAL A 388 -24.11 15.80 -17.97
C VAL A 388 -24.24 16.69 -19.20
N LYS A 389 -23.16 17.35 -19.61
CA LYS A 389 -23.12 18.08 -20.88
C LYS A 389 -23.48 17.15 -22.06
N PRO A 390 -24.35 17.56 -22.99
CA PRO A 390 -24.66 16.77 -24.17
C PRO A 390 -23.40 16.38 -24.95
N GLY A 391 -23.32 15.12 -25.36
CA GLY A 391 -22.17 14.56 -26.08
C GLY A 391 -21.04 14.04 -25.19
N THR A 392 -21.07 14.28 -23.87
CA THR A 392 -20.09 13.73 -22.92
C THR A 392 -20.04 12.20 -23.01
N THR A 393 -18.85 11.62 -22.90
CA THR A 393 -18.70 10.17 -22.74
C THR A 393 -18.98 9.82 -21.29
N VAL A 394 -19.78 8.78 -21.06
CA VAL A 394 -20.07 8.21 -19.74
C VAL A 394 -20.08 6.69 -19.89
N LEU A 395 -19.41 6.00 -18.98
CA LEU A 395 -19.26 4.55 -18.94
C LEU A 395 -19.86 3.98 -17.65
N PHE A 396 -20.11 2.67 -17.61
CA PHE A 396 -20.60 2.03 -16.39
C PHE A 396 -19.60 2.15 -15.23
N ASP A 397 -18.29 2.13 -15.52
CA ASP A 397 -17.19 2.28 -14.55
C ASP A 397 -17.07 3.69 -13.94
N ASP A 398 -17.84 4.65 -14.44
CA ASP A 398 -17.93 5.99 -13.88
C ASP A 398 -18.90 6.07 -12.70
N PHE A 399 -19.79 5.08 -12.54
CA PHE A 399 -20.78 5.03 -11.47
C PHE A 399 -20.30 4.18 -10.30
N LEU A 400 -20.34 4.77 -9.11
CA LEU A 400 -20.05 4.12 -7.84
C LEU A 400 -21.32 4.09 -6.98
N PHE A 401 -21.70 2.91 -6.50
CA PHE A 401 -22.80 2.73 -5.55
C PHE A 401 -22.22 2.41 -4.19
N ILE A 402 -22.69 3.10 -3.14
CA ILE A 402 -22.19 2.94 -1.77
C ILE A 402 -23.32 2.73 -0.76
#